data_AF-A0A7C7KJT6-F1
#
_entry.id   AF-A0A7C7KJT6-F1
#
_cell.length_a   1.000
_cell.length_b   1.000
_cell.length_c   1.000
_cell.angle_alpha   90.00
_cell.angle_beta   90.00
_cell.angle_gamma   90.00
#
_symmetry.space_group_name_H-M   'P 1'
#
loop_
_entity.id
_entity.type
_entity.pdbx_description
1 polymer ?
#
loop_
_entity_poly.entity_id
_entity_poly.type
_entity_poly.pdbx_seq_one_letter_code
_entity_poly.pdbx_strand_id
1 'polypeptide(L)'
;MLTELFLLATLGTEPDSIRYNGRMGELEVSPPKLVDPGINVDGLLDEQAWSTAAILGGFTQYVPVEGVESSEATEIRIFYTDEAIYFGIRAYDSDPDEILARFGERDRVTYNDDWVRIILDTFDDRRQAYSFAINPLGLQSDGLIVEGSSSGFGG
;
A
#
# COMPACT_ATOMS: atom_id res chain seq x y z
N MET A 1 -18.09 -11.35 50.01
CA MET A 1 -17.32 -12.20 49.09
C MET A 1 -18.25 -12.58 47.97
N LEU A 2 -18.15 -11.92 46.81
CA LEU A 2 -18.69 -12.29 45.51
C LEU A 2 -18.23 -11.19 44.55
N THR A 3 -17.27 -11.54 43.69
CA THR A 3 -16.63 -10.64 42.73
C THR A 3 -17.37 -10.80 41.41
N GLU A 4 -18.14 -9.81 41.00
CA GLU A 4 -18.72 -9.79 39.65
C GLU A 4 -17.70 -9.16 38.70
N LEU A 5 -17.09 -10.02 37.90
CA LEU A 5 -16.19 -9.69 36.81
C LEU A 5 -17.04 -9.16 35.64
N PHE A 6 -17.13 -7.85 35.51
CA PHE A 6 -17.72 -7.22 34.32
C PHE A 6 -16.73 -7.39 33.16
N LEU A 7 -17.03 -8.35 32.29
CA LEU A 7 -16.37 -8.51 31.00
C LEU A 7 -16.85 -7.36 30.10
N LEU A 8 -16.12 -6.25 30.08
CA LEU A 8 -16.23 -5.27 29.01
C LEU A 8 -15.69 -5.93 27.74
N ALA A 9 -16.59 -6.49 26.94
CA ALA A 9 -16.33 -6.69 25.53
C ALA A 9 -16.18 -5.28 24.93
N THR A 10 -14.93 -4.82 24.80
CA THR A 10 -14.62 -3.70 23.92
C THR A 10 -14.96 -4.17 22.52
N LEU A 11 -16.15 -3.83 22.03
CA LEU A 11 -16.37 -3.68 20.60
C LEU A 11 -15.35 -2.62 20.19
N GLY A 12 -14.20 -3.08 19.69
CA GLY A 12 -13.24 -2.21 19.06
C GLY A 12 -13.95 -1.59 17.87
N THR A 13 -14.53 -0.41 18.05
CA THR A 13 -14.52 0.57 16.98
C THR A 13 -13.04 0.79 16.70
N GLU A 14 -12.54 0.11 15.68
CA GLU A 14 -11.37 0.58 14.94
C GLU A 14 -11.54 2.10 14.83
N PRO A 15 -10.56 2.91 15.27
CA PRO A 15 -10.67 4.36 15.12
C PRO A 15 -11.04 4.65 13.67
N ASP A 16 -11.94 5.62 13.44
CA ASP A 16 -12.58 5.88 12.15
C ASP A 16 -11.54 6.09 11.04
N SER A 17 -11.11 5.00 10.41
CA SER A 17 -10.25 5.04 9.24
C SER A 17 -11.10 5.49 8.06
N ILE A 18 -10.69 6.55 7.37
CA ILE A 18 -11.40 7.03 6.18
C ILE A 18 -11.11 6.03 5.04
N ARG A 19 -12.16 5.37 4.53
CA ARG A 19 -12.04 4.40 3.43
C ARG A 19 -12.42 5.04 2.11
N TYR A 20 -11.64 4.74 1.08
CA TYR A 20 -11.79 5.17 -0.29
C TYR A 20 -11.87 3.95 -1.21
N ASN A 21 -12.82 3.95 -2.14
CA ASN A 21 -13.06 2.89 -3.09
C ASN A 21 -12.85 3.38 -4.54
N GLY A 22 -11.76 2.92 -5.17
CA GLY A 22 -11.40 3.32 -6.52
C GLY A 22 -12.48 3.03 -7.57
N ARG A 23 -13.16 1.89 -7.45
CA ARG A 23 -14.29 1.51 -8.33
C ARG A 23 -15.52 2.39 -8.18
N MET A 24 -15.69 3.04 -7.04
CA MET A 24 -16.77 4.02 -6.82
C MET A 24 -16.38 5.43 -7.29
N GLY A 25 -15.16 5.61 -7.82
CA GLY A 25 -14.65 6.90 -8.25
C GLY A 25 -14.11 7.76 -7.10
N GLU A 26 -13.90 7.19 -5.92
CA GLU A 26 -13.35 7.88 -4.75
C GLU A 26 -11.81 7.99 -4.88
N LEU A 27 -11.36 8.70 -5.91
CA LEU A 27 -9.94 8.81 -6.31
C LEU A 27 -9.24 10.01 -5.66
N GLU A 28 -9.98 10.98 -5.15
CA GLU A 28 -9.45 12.13 -4.42
C GLU A 28 -9.24 11.77 -2.94
N VAL A 29 -8.07 11.22 -2.64
CA VAL A 29 -7.70 10.81 -1.28
C VAL A 29 -7.05 11.99 -0.56
N SER A 30 -7.45 12.20 0.70
CA SER A 30 -6.79 13.14 1.62
C SER A 30 -6.14 12.36 2.77
N PRO A 31 -4.90 11.86 2.62
CA PRO A 31 -4.21 11.18 3.71
C PRO A 31 -4.03 12.12 4.90
N PRO A 32 -4.15 11.65 6.15
CA PRO A 32 -3.92 12.50 7.31
C PRO A 32 -2.44 12.80 7.49
N LYS A 33 -2.15 14.00 8.00
CA LYS A 33 -0.81 14.35 8.51
C LYS A 33 -0.69 13.91 9.96
N LEU A 34 0.35 13.16 10.29
CA LEU A 34 0.69 12.74 11.66
C LEU A 34 1.99 13.43 12.14
N VAL A 35 2.14 13.53 13.46
CA VAL A 35 3.36 14.01 14.12
C VAL A 35 3.89 12.88 14.99
N ASP A 36 5.18 12.56 14.85
CA ASP A 36 5.86 11.48 15.57
C ASP A 36 5.08 10.15 15.55
N PRO A 37 4.79 9.57 14.37
CA PRO A 37 3.87 8.44 14.24
C PRO A 37 4.42 7.13 14.85
N GLY A 38 5.67 7.09 15.31
CA GLY A 38 6.26 5.94 15.99
C GLY A 38 6.36 4.69 15.11
N ILE A 39 6.56 4.88 13.81
CA ILE A 39 6.53 3.80 12.81
C ILE A 39 7.87 3.05 12.78
N ASN A 40 7.80 1.72 12.84
CA ASN A 40 8.90 0.86 12.45
C ASN A 40 8.62 0.29 11.05
N VAL A 41 9.55 0.46 10.10
CA VAL A 41 9.36 -0.04 8.74
C VAL A 41 9.84 -1.49 8.66
N ASP A 42 9.10 -2.41 9.27
CA ASP A 42 9.40 -3.85 9.31
C ASP A 42 8.42 -4.71 8.48
N GLY A 43 7.43 -4.07 7.86
CA GLY A 43 6.39 -4.73 7.05
C GLY A 43 5.19 -5.22 7.85
N LEU A 44 5.19 -5.06 9.17
CA LEU A 44 4.02 -5.24 10.01
C LEU A 44 3.21 -3.94 10.01
N LEU A 45 1.88 -4.07 10.06
CA LEU A 45 0.95 -2.93 10.10
C LEU A 45 0.22 -2.90 11.44
N ASP A 46 0.98 -3.02 12.53
CA ASP A 46 0.49 -3.19 13.89
C ASP A 46 0.65 -1.95 14.77
N GLU A 47 1.35 -0.92 14.30
CA GLU A 47 1.42 0.36 15.01
C GLU A 47 0.10 1.14 14.96
N GLN A 48 -0.19 1.87 16.04
CA GLN A 48 -1.41 2.65 16.20
C GLN A 48 -1.62 3.66 15.07
N ALA A 49 -0.55 4.25 14.51
CA ALA A 49 -0.65 5.22 13.43
C ALA A 49 -1.43 4.67 12.21
N TRP A 50 -1.28 3.37 11.89
CA TRP A 50 -2.00 2.73 10.78
C TRP A 50 -3.51 2.71 10.94
N SER A 51 -4.01 2.69 12.18
CA SER A 51 -5.45 2.71 12.46
C SER A 51 -6.12 4.03 12.08
N THR A 52 -5.34 5.12 12.02
CA THR A 52 -5.81 6.46 11.63
C THR A 52 -5.56 6.79 10.17
N ALA A 53 -4.86 5.93 9.44
CA ALA A 53 -4.49 6.16 8.05
C ALA A 53 -5.72 6.20 7.13
N ALA A 54 -5.58 6.93 6.00
CA ALA A 54 -6.53 6.78 4.89
C ALA A 54 -6.37 5.38 4.30
N ILE A 55 -7.47 4.69 4.03
CA ILE A 55 -7.46 3.33 3.50
C ILE A 55 -8.05 3.33 2.09
N LEU A 56 -7.27 2.88 1.12
CA LEU A 56 -7.67 2.73 -0.26
C LEU A 56 -7.92 1.25 -0.53
N GLY A 57 -9.05 0.98 -1.18
CA GLY A 57 -9.40 -0.33 -1.71
C GLY A 57 -10.21 -0.19 -2.99
N GLY A 58 -10.88 -1.27 -3.37
CA GLY A 58 -11.70 -1.27 -4.58
C GLY A 58 -10.88 -1.01 -5.83
N PHE A 59 -9.73 -1.68 -5.95
CA PHE A 59 -8.89 -1.63 -7.14
C PHE A 59 -9.55 -2.36 -8.31
N THR A 60 -9.24 -1.92 -9.52
CA THR A 60 -9.65 -2.57 -10.76
C THR A 60 -8.52 -3.40 -11.33
N GLN A 61 -8.87 -4.51 -11.95
CA GLN A 61 -7.93 -5.33 -12.69
C GLN A 61 -7.59 -4.70 -14.04
N TYR A 62 -6.33 -4.76 -14.44
CA TYR A 62 -5.90 -4.39 -15.79
C TYR A 62 -5.86 -5.60 -16.74
N VAL A 63 -5.39 -6.75 -16.23
CA VAL A 63 -5.27 -8.03 -16.96
C VAL A 63 -5.77 -9.19 -16.11
N PRO A 64 -6.40 -10.24 -16.68
CA PRO A 64 -6.68 -10.44 -18.11
C PRO A 64 -7.89 -9.65 -18.63
N VAL A 65 -8.80 -9.23 -17.75
CA VAL A 65 -9.97 -8.43 -18.09
C VAL A 65 -9.80 -7.06 -17.45
N GLU A 66 -9.81 -6.02 -18.26
CA GLU A 66 -9.64 -4.64 -17.84
C GLU A 66 -10.91 -4.08 -17.20
N GLY A 67 -10.75 -3.29 -16.12
CA GLY A 67 -11.79 -2.48 -15.51
C GLY A 67 -12.76 -3.23 -14.60
N VAL A 68 -12.64 -4.55 -14.48
CA VAL A 68 -13.41 -5.36 -13.53
C VAL A 68 -12.81 -5.29 -12.12
N GLU A 69 -13.55 -5.79 -11.13
CA GLU A 69 -13.03 -6.01 -9.78
C GLU A 69 -11.73 -6.83 -9.82
N SER A 70 -10.73 -6.40 -9.03
CA SER A 70 -9.50 -7.18 -8.86
C SER A 70 -9.81 -8.59 -8.38
N SER A 71 -9.21 -9.58 -9.01
CA SER A 71 -9.29 -10.99 -8.57
C SER A 71 -8.69 -11.15 -7.17
N GLU A 72 -7.61 -10.43 -6.90
CA GLU A 72 -6.93 -10.41 -5.62
C GLU A 72 -7.14 -9.06 -4.92
N ALA A 73 -7.68 -9.09 -3.71
CA ALA A 73 -7.98 -7.87 -2.96
C ALA A 73 -6.68 -7.20 -2.49
N THR A 74 -6.64 -5.87 -2.52
CA THR A 74 -5.52 -5.11 -1.96
C THR A 74 -6.06 -3.95 -1.14
N GLU A 75 -5.48 -3.76 0.05
CA GLU A 75 -5.69 -2.61 0.91
C GLU A 75 -4.39 -1.79 0.97
N ILE A 76 -4.49 -0.48 0.71
CA ILE A 76 -3.36 0.45 0.88
C ILE A 76 -3.73 1.46 1.97
N ARG A 77 -2.88 1.59 2.98
CA ARG A 77 -2.98 2.57 4.07
C ARG A 77 -1.99 3.69 3.81
N ILE A 78 -2.44 4.93 3.91
CA ILE A 78 -1.63 6.11 3.61
C ILE A 78 -1.81 7.15 4.70
N PHE A 79 -0.69 7.68 5.19
CA PHE A 79 -0.61 8.93 5.94
C PHE A 79 0.74 9.59 5.61
N TYR A 80 0.96 10.81 6.07
CA TYR A 80 2.24 11.49 5.86
C TYR A 80 2.67 12.29 7.09
N THR A 81 3.93 12.68 7.10
CA THR A 81 4.56 13.57 8.09
C THR A 81 5.23 14.73 7.35
N ASP A 82 5.94 15.59 8.06
CA ASP A 82 6.79 16.61 7.41
C ASP A 82 7.98 16.01 6.65
N GLU A 83 8.34 14.75 6.91
CA GLU A 83 9.56 14.13 6.38
C GLU A 83 9.29 13.05 5.33
N ALA A 84 8.16 12.34 5.43
CA ALA A 84 7.86 11.19 4.58
C ALA A 84 6.37 10.95 4.39
N ILE A 85 6.04 10.29 3.28
CA ILE A 85 4.74 9.65 3.02
C ILE A 85 4.89 8.17 3.33
N TYR A 86 3.97 7.61 4.10
CA TYR A 86 3.99 6.21 4.51
C TYR A 86 2.92 5.44 3.77
N PHE A 87 3.31 4.31 3.18
CA PHE A 87 2.42 3.38 2.49
C PHE A 87 2.47 2.02 3.19
N GLY A 88 1.36 1.62 3.79
CA GLY A 88 1.18 0.28 4.33
C GLY A 88 0.34 -0.53 3.36
N ILE A 89 0.88 -1.61 2.79
CA ILE A 89 0.19 -2.37 1.76
C ILE A 89 -0.12 -3.77 2.28
N ARG A 90 -1.36 -4.20 2.12
CA ARG A 90 -1.80 -5.57 2.31
C ARG A 90 -2.42 -6.08 1.02
N ALA A 91 -1.62 -6.78 0.23
CA ALA A 91 -2.07 -7.54 -0.92
C ALA A 91 -2.49 -8.92 -0.44
N TYR A 92 -3.76 -9.26 -0.60
CA TYR A 92 -4.29 -10.59 -0.30
C TYR A 92 -4.09 -11.47 -1.52
N ASP A 93 -3.78 -12.74 -1.29
CA ASP A 93 -3.76 -13.77 -2.33
C ASP A 93 -4.69 -14.90 -1.89
N SER A 94 -5.55 -15.36 -2.80
CA SER A 94 -6.45 -16.49 -2.55
C SER A 94 -5.71 -17.83 -2.45
N ASP A 95 -4.50 -17.93 -3.02
CA ASP A 95 -3.58 -19.06 -2.89
C ASP A 95 -2.20 -18.60 -2.40
N PRO A 96 -2.01 -18.41 -1.07
CA PRO A 96 -0.77 -17.88 -0.52
C PRO A 96 0.45 -18.78 -0.75
N ASP A 97 0.26 -20.06 -1.09
CA ASP A 97 1.35 -20.98 -1.41
C ASP A 97 1.91 -20.74 -2.82
N GLU A 98 1.16 -20.05 -3.69
CA GLU A 98 1.58 -19.69 -5.04
C GLU A 98 2.27 -18.33 -5.13
N ILE A 99 2.36 -17.56 -4.03
CA ILE A 99 3.04 -16.26 -4.01
C ILE A 99 4.52 -16.44 -4.42
N LEU A 100 4.88 -15.81 -5.53
CA LEU A 100 6.21 -15.87 -6.11
C LEU A 100 7.04 -14.69 -5.62
N ALA A 101 8.03 -14.97 -4.79
CA ALA A 101 9.06 -14.00 -4.44
C ALA A 101 10.42 -14.69 -4.45
N ARG A 102 11.28 -14.30 -5.39
CA ARG A 102 12.64 -14.82 -5.51
C ARG A 102 13.61 -13.86 -4.84
N PHE A 103 14.61 -14.42 -4.17
CA PHE A 103 15.76 -13.65 -3.74
C PHE A 103 16.55 -13.22 -4.99
N GLY A 104 16.87 -11.93 -5.06
CA GLY A 104 17.58 -11.35 -6.19
C GLY A 104 18.34 -10.10 -5.78
N GLU A 105 19.11 -9.55 -6.72
CA GLU A 105 19.74 -8.24 -6.57
C GLU A 105 18.67 -7.14 -6.60
N ARG A 106 18.96 -6.01 -5.95
CA ARG A 106 18.15 -4.79 -6.07
C ARG A 106 17.91 -4.48 -7.55
N ASP A 107 16.73 -3.95 -7.88
CA ASP A 107 16.28 -3.64 -9.25
C ASP A 107 15.89 -4.83 -10.13
N ARG A 108 15.72 -6.02 -9.55
CA ARG A 108 15.20 -7.21 -10.25
C ARG A 108 13.79 -7.64 -9.83
N VAL A 109 13.06 -6.77 -9.13
CA VAL A 109 11.73 -7.01 -8.54
C VAL A 109 10.68 -7.49 -9.55
N THR A 110 10.78 -7.12 -10.83
CA THR A 110 9.72 -7.35 -11.83
C THR A 110 9.89 -8.61 -12.69
N TYR A 111 10.86 -9.48 -12.40
CA TYR A 111 11.09 -10.70 -13.19
C TYR A 111 10.30 -11.90 -12.64
N ASN A 112 9.03 -12.03 -13.04
CA ASN A 112 8.14 -13.16 -12.71
C ASN A 112 7.88 -13.37 -11.20
N ASP A 113 7.97 -12.32 -10.41
CA ASP A 113 7.59 -12.31 -8.99
C ASP A 113 6.28 -11.53 -8.83
N ASP A 114 5.64 -11.67 -7.67
CA ASP A 114 4.59 -10.77 -7.19
C ASP A 114 5.23 -9.51 -6.60
N TRP A 115 4.64 -8.36 -6.91
CA TRP A 115 5.15 -7.07 -6.46
C TRP A 115 4.05 -6.02 -6.48
N VAL A 116 4.26 -4.98 -5.69
CA VAL A 116 3.42 -3.79 -5.68
C VAL A 116 4.24 -2.62 -6.19
N ARG A 117 3.63 -1.78 -7.04
CA ARG A 117 4.20 -0.51 -7.50
C ARG A 117 3.44 0.67 -6.95
N ILE A 118 4.17 1.68 -6.50
CA ILE A 118 3.65 3.02 -6.28
C ILE A 118 4.29 3.93 -7.32
N ILE A 119 3.47 4.75 -7.96
CA ILE A 119 3.90 5.78 -8.92
C ILE A 119 3.41 7.12 -8.41
N LEU A 120 4.33 8.06 -8.21
CA LEU A 120 4.06 9.40 -7.69
C LEU A 120 4.51 10.45 -8.71
N ASP A 121 3.55 11.12 -9.32
CA ASP A 121 3.78 12.40 -10.01
C ASP A 121 3.63 13.52 -8.97
N THR A 122 4.76 13.98 -8.44
CA THR A 122 4.78 15.00 -7.39
C THR A 122 4.58 16.42 -7.90
N PHE A 123 4.63 16.62 -9.23
CA PHE A 123 4.44 17.93 -9.86
C PHE A 123 3.09 18.06 -10.56
N ASP A 124 2.35 16.96 -10.70
CA ASP A 124 1.09 16.84 -11.45
C ASP A 124 1.22 17.39 -12.88
N ASP A 125 2.40 17.23 -13.48
CA ASP A 125 2.69 17.71 -14.82
C ASP A 125 2.50 16.61 -15.88
N ARG A 126 2.37 15.36 -15.45
CA ARG A 126 2.21 14.14 -16.25
C ARG A 126 3.39 13.85 -17.18
N ARG A 127 4.56 14.43 -16.88
CA ARG A 127 5.77 14.30 -17.69
C ARG A 127 6.83 13.48 -16.96
N GLN A 128 6.81 13.50 -15.65
CA GLN A 128 7.72 12.70 -14.84
C GLN A 128 7.04 12.15 -13.58
N ALA A 129 7.40 10.94 -13.19
CA ALA A 129 6.91 10.34 -11.95
C ALA A 129 7.99 9.46 -11.30
N TYR A 130 8.08 9.52 -9.98
CA TYR A 130 8.85 8.56 -9.21
C TYR A 130 8.12 7.23 -9.19
N SER A 131 8.87 6.14 -9.29
CA SER A 131 8.32 4.80 -9.19
C SER A 131 9.08 4.00 -8.16
N PHE A 132 8.34 3.32 -7.29
CA PHE A 132 8.85 2.43 -6.27
C PHE A 132 8.15 1.09 -6.42
N ALA A 133 8.90 0.00 -6.40
CA ALA A 133 8.40 -1.36 -6.46
C ALA A 133 8.99 -2.19 -5.31
N ILE A 134 8.17 -3.07 -4.74
CA ILE A 134 8.60 -3.99 -3.69
C ILE A 134 7.93 -5.37 -3.89
N ASN A 135 8.69 -6.45 -3.64
CA ASN A 135 8.13 -7.81 -3.58
C ASN A 135 7.88 -8.26 -2.12
N PRO A 136 7.18 -9.40 -1.89
CA PRO A 136 6.92 -9.93 -0.56
C PRO A 136 8.16 -10.21 0.31
N LEU A 137 9.34 -10.38 -0.29
CA LEU A 137 10.61 -10.57 0.43
C LEU A 137 11.31 -9.24 0.77
N GLY A 138 10.70 -8.11 0.47
CA GLY A 138 11.26 -6.79 0.72
C GLY A 138 12.33 -6.37 -0.27
N LEU A 139 12.46 -7.05 -1.42
CA LEU A 139 13.34 -6.61 -2.50
C LEU A 139 12.74 -5.35 -3.12
N GLN A 140 13.54 -4.29 -3.20
CA GLN A 140 13.12 -2.98 -3.68
C GLN A 140 13.68 -2.68 -5.07
N SER A 141 12.92 -1.91 -5.84
CA SER A 141 13.39 -1.25 -7.05
C SER A 141 12.77 0.13 -7.17
N ASP A 142 13.56 1.10 -7.62
CA ASP A 142 13.08 2.46 -7.83
C ASP A 142 13.53 3.03 -9.17
N GLY A 143 12.93 4.15 -9.56
CA GLY A 143 13.28 4.80 -10.81
C GLY A 143 12.42 6.01 -11.14
N LEU A 144 12.78 6.65 -12.25
CA LEU A 144 12.08 7.79 -12.79
C LEU A 144 11.40 7.39 -14.11
N ILE A 145 10.08 7.58 -14.18
CA ILE A 145 9.32 7.50 -15.43
C ILE A 145 9.37 8.89 -16.05
N VAL A 146 9.79 8.99 -17.31
CA VAL A 146 9.84 10.26 -18.06
C VAL A 146 9.14 10.06 -19.40
N GLU A 147 8.32 11.03 -19.79
CA GLU A 147 7.67 11.05 -21.10
C GLU A 147 8.73 10.92 -22.22
N GLY A 148 8.53 9.95 -23.12
CA GLY A 148 9.41 9.72 -24.28
C GLY A 148 10.68 8.90 -24.00
N SER A 149 10.92 8.45 -22.76
CA SER A 149 11.98 7.47 -22.46
C SER A 149 11.38 6.06 -22.32
N SER A 150 12.14 5.03 -22.72
CA SER A 150 11.83 3.67 -22.26
C SER A 150 12.08 3.66 -20.75
N SER A 151 11.02 3.55 -19.94
CA SER A 151 11.10 3.51 -18.48
C SER A 151 12.18 2.53 -18.02
N GLY A 152 13.24 3.04 -17.40
CA GLY A 152 14.32 2.24 -16.81
C GLY A 152 14.21 2.31 -15.29
N PHE A 153 14.21 1.15 -14.63
CA PHE A 153 14.54 1.07 -13.21
C PHE A 153 16.00 1.50 -13.06
N GLY A 154 16.26 2.48 -12.19
CA GLY A 154 17.59 3.06 -12.00
C GLY A 154 18.22 2.46 -10.74
N GLY A 155 19.36 1.77 -10.91
CA GLY A 155 20.20 1.32 -9.81
C GLY A 155 21.29 2.32 -9.43
#